data_AF-A0A3L7SRX9-F1
#
_entry.id   AF-A0A3L7SRX9-F1
#
_cell.length_a   1.000
_cell.length_b   1.000
_cell.length_c   1.000
_cell.angle_alpha   90.00
_cell.angle_beta   90.00
_cell.angle_gamma   90.00
#
_symmetry.space_group_name_H-M   'P 1'
#
loop_
_entity.id
_entity.type
_entity.pdbx_description
1 polymer ?
#
loop_
_entity_poly.entity_id
_entity_poly.type
_entity_poly.pdbx_seq_one_letter_code
_entity_poly.pdbx_strand_id
1 'polypeptide(L)'
;MNFCKPQGLWLFLAFALCGLLAGNAHAQLQVSPAVVLLEGPESTQQLLVGLKIGASPTDVTRKATYSVVNPGIARVDNHGLVEPLSEGATQITISHGGQNASVSVQVTGLKQPKPVSFEMQVIPLLTKATCNSGGCHGKAEGQNGFKLSVFGFDPGADHAALTQEGRGRRVQGGSPGDSLLVQKAIARVPHGGGRKIQEGSLPHKRLTRWIAEGL
;
A
#
# COMPACT_ATOMS: atom_id res chain seq x y z
N MET A 1 -75.68 -62.61 19.36
CA MET A 1 -74.98 -63.27 18.24
C MET A 1 -74.40 -62.19 17.34
N ASN A 2 -73.09 -62.05 17.41
CA ASN A 2 -72.09 -61.57 16.45
C ASN A 2 -72.42 -60.45 15.45
N PHE A 3 -71.68 -59.35 15.66
CA PHE A 3 -71.38 -58.25 14.77
C PHE A 3 -70.66 -58.70 13.49
N CYS A 4 -70.96 -58.02 12.37
CA CYS A 4 -70.09 -57.97 11.19
C CYS A 4 -70.04 -56.51 10.69
N LYS A 5 -68.86 -55.90 10.71
CA LYS A 5 -68.54 -54.68 9.96
C LYS A 5 -67.10 -54.78 9.41
N PRO A 6 -66.85 -54.28 8.18
CA PRO A 6 -65.59 -54.50 7.47
C PRO A 6 -64.49 -53.54 7.93
N GLN A 7 -63.26 -54.04 7.87
CA GLN A 7 -62.03 -53.30 8.14
C GLN A 7 -61.66 -52.44 6.92
N GLY A 8 -61.66 -51.11 7.07
CA GLY A 8 -61.07 -50.18 6.12
C GLY A 8 -59.68 -49.78 6.61
N LEU A 9 -58.64 -50.25 5.91
CA LEU A 9 -57.25 -49.90 6.18
C LEU A 9 -56.93 -48.56 5.49
N TRP A 10 -56.90 -47.47 6.25
CA TRP A 10 -56.49 -46.15 5.76
C TRP A 10 -54.97 -46.03 5.89
N LEU A 11 -54.23 -46.18 4.78
CA LEU A 11 -52.81 -45.78 4.70
C LEU A 11 -52.74 -44.24 4.73
N PHE A 12 -52.29 -43.67 5.85
CA PHE A 12 -51.85 -42.27 5.89
C PHE A 12 -50.42 -42.20 5.33
N LEU A 13 -50.27 -41.73 4.09
CA LEU A 13 -48.98 -41.28 3.57
C LEU A 13 -48.63 -39.92 4.20
N ALA A 14 -47.75 -39.92 5.20
CA ALA A 14 -47.14 -38.70 5.72
C ALA A 14 -46.04 -38.24 4.74
N PHE A 15 -46.37 -37.30 3.85
CA PHE A 15 -45.37 -36.55 3.09
C PHE A 15 -44.64 -35.60 4.03
N ALA A 16 -43.47 -36.01 4.52
CA ALA A 16 -42.55 -35.11 5.20
C ALA A 16 -41.96 -34.14 4.15
N LEU A 17 -42.56 -32.95 4.05
CA LEU A 17 -42.04 -31.85 3.25
C LEU A 17 -40.79 -31.30 3.96
N CYS A 18 -39.63 -31.90 3.68
CA CYS A 18 -38.34 -31.34 4.08
C CYS A 18 -38.10 -30.08 3.24
N GLY A 19 -38.44 -28.92 3.81
CA GLY A 19 -38.13 -27.63 3.21
C GLY A 19 -36.61 -27.47 3.13
N LEU A 20 -36.07 -27.55 1.92
CA LEU A 20 -34.72 -27.07 1.62
C LEU A 20 -34.69 -25.57 1.91
N LEU A 21 -34.18 -25.19 3.08
CA LEU A 21 -33.71 -23.84 3.33
C LEU A 21 -32.49 -23.62 2.44
N ALA A 22 -32.72 -23.13 1.23
CA ALA A 22 -31.67 -22.53 0.43
C ALA A 22 -31.15 -21.33 1.22
N GLY A 23 -30.04 -21.52 1.95
CA GLY A 23 -29.34 -20.43 2.59
C GLY A 23 -28.94 -19.44 1.49
N ASN A 24 -29.58 -18.27 1.48
CA ASN A 24 -29.14 -17.18 0.61
C ASN A 24 -27.68 -16.91 0.96
N ALA A 25 -26.77 -17.15 0.00
CA ALA A 25 -25.39 -16.76 0.14
C ALA A 25 -25.36 -15.21 0.14
N HIS A 26 -25.48 -14.63 1.33
CA HIS A 26 -25.40 -13.20 1.49
C HIS A 26 -23.98 -12.77 1.15
N ALA A 27 -23.87 -11.76 0.30
CA ALA A 27 -22.60 -11.13 0.01
C ALA A 27 -21.96 -10.69 1.33
N GLN A 28 -20.69 -10.99 1.57
CA GLN A 28 -19.96 -10.53 2.75
C GLN A 28 -18.83 -9.57 2.34
N LEU A 29 -18.81 -8.37 2.91
CA LEU A 29 -17.70 -7.43 2.76
C LEU A 29 -16.50 -7.89 3.59
N GLN A 30 -15.36 -8.07 2.94
CA GLN A 30 -14.10 -8.48 3.56
C GLN A 30 -13.05 -7.39 3.31
N VAL A 31 -12.30 -7.03 4.35
CA VAL A 31 -11.26 -5.99 4.26
C VAL A 31 -9.94 -6.56 4.76
N SER A 32 -8.86 -6.27 4.04
CA SER A 32 -7.49 -6.67 4.40
C SER A 32 -6.51 -5.50 4.22
N PRO A 33 -5.56 -5.30 5.14
CA PRO A 33 -5.45 -5.97 6.44
C PRO A 33 -6.58 -5.58 7.41
N ALA A 34 -6.81 -6.39 8.45
CA ALA A 34 -7.80 -6.10 9.50
C ALA A 34 -7.35 -5.00 10.48
N VAL A 35 -6.04 -4.75 10.54
CA VAL A 35 -5.41 -3.68 11.33
C VAL A 35 -4.36 -3.01 10.46
N VAL A 36 -4.31 -1.69 10.51
CA VAL A 36 -3.30 -0.86 9.84
C VAL A 36 -2.34 -0.32 10.89
N LEU A 37 -1.06 -0.61 10.72
CA LEU A 37 0.03 -0.05 11.53
C LEU A 37 0.88 0.84 10.63
N LEU A 38 0.99 2.12 10.96
CA LEU A 38 1.80 3.08 10.24
C LEU A 38 2.93 3.56 11.15
N GLU A 39 4.16 3.30 10.73
CA GLU A 39 5.37 3.65 11.46
C GLU A 39 6.22 4.65 10.65
N GLY A 40 6.19 5.92 11.07
CA GLY A 40 6.99 6.97 10.45
C GLY A 40 6.30 7.73 9.29
N PRO A 41 6.92 8.85 8.85
CA PRO A 41 6.27 9.86 8.03
C PRO A 41 5.94 9.42 6.60
N GLU A 42 6.75 8.54 6.00
CA GLU A 42 6.49 8.00 4.65
C GLU A 42 5.94 6.57 4.67
N SER A 43 5.33 6.14 5.79
CA SER A 43 4.63 4.86 5.89
C SER A 43 3.30 4.91 5.16
N THR A 44 2.92 3.82 4.51
CA THR A 44 1.61 3.67 3.88
C THR A 44 1.10 2.25 4.02
N GLN A 45 -0.23 2.10 3.95
CA GLN A 45 -0.87 0.80 3.91
C GLN A 45 -2.00 0.82 2.89
N GLN A 46 -1.97 -0.13 1.95
CA GLN A 46 -3.08 -0.35 1.03
C GLN A 46 -4.14 -1.19 1.73
N LEU A 47 -5.39 -0.72 1.73
CA LEU A 47 -6.57 -1.53 2.05
C LEU A 47 -7.06 -2.22 0.78
N LEU A 48 -7.45 -3.48 0.91
CA LEU A 48 -8.12 -4.26 -0.13
C LEU A 48 -9.51 -4.62 0.37
N VAL A 49 -10.53 -4.34 -0.44
CA VAL A 49 -11.92 -4.61 -0.12
C VAL A 49 -12.46 -5.63 -1.12
N GLY A 50 -12.86 -6.79 -0.60
CA GLY A 50 -13.47 -7.87 -1.36
C GLY A 50 -14.94 -8.03 -1.02
N LEU A 51 -15.78 -8.26 -2.03
CA LEU A 51 -17.16 -8.69 -1.84
C LEU A 51 -17.25 -10.19 -2.12
N LYS A 52 -17.50 -10.99 -1.08
CA LYS A 52 -17.60 -12.45 -1.18
C LYS A 52 -19.05 -12.88 -1.35
N ILE A 53 -19.42 -13.29 -2.56
CA ILE A 53 -20.75 -13.86 -2.89
C ILE A 53 -20.66 -15.39 -3.08
N GLY A 54 -19.45 -15.94 -3.17
CA GLY A 54 -19.18 -17.37 -3.39
C GLY A 54 -17.75 -17.76 -3.01
N ALA A 55 -17.09 -18.61 -3.82
CA ALA A 55 -15.75 -19.15 -3.50
C ALA A 55 -14.66 -18.06 -3.47
N SER A 56 -14.67 -17.12 -4.42
CA SER A 56 -13.66 -16.06 -4.52
C SER A 56 -14.26 -14.67 -4.31
N PRO A 57 -13.65 -13.80 -3.48
CA PRO A 57 -14.06 -12.41 -3.36
C PRO A 57 -13.82 -11.63 -4.66
N THR A 58 -14.76 -10.78 -5.05
CA THR A 58 -14.56 -9.78 -6.11
C THR A 58 -13.94 -8.53 -5.52
N ASP A 59 -12.87 -8.00 -6.13
CA ASP A 59 -12.25 -6.74 -5.71
C ASP A 59 -13.19 -5.56 -5.97
N VAL A 60 -13.57 -4.89 -4.89
CA VAL A 60 -14.40 -3.68 -4.86
C VAL A 60 -13.67 -2.52 -4.17
N THR A 61 -12.34 -2.58 -3.99
CA THR A 61 -11.51 -1.59 -3.30
C THR A 61 -11.79 -0.17 -3.80
N ARG A 62 -11.78 0.04 -5.12
CA ARG A 62 -12.02 1.36 -5.74
C ARG A 62 -13.51 1.73 -5.87
N LYS A 63 -14.41 0.82 -5.48
CA LYS A 63 -15.87 1.02 -5.47
C LYS A 63 -16.43 1.17 -4.06
N ALA A 64 -15.60 0.96 -3.05
CA ALA A 64 -15.96 1.17 -1.66
C ALA A 64 -15.85 2.65 -1.30
N THR A 65 -16.64 3.07 -0.33
CA THR A 65 -16.50 4.39 0.31
C THR A 65 -15.70 4.23 1.58
N TYR A 66 -14.78 5.16 1.83
CA TYR A 66 -13.93 5.18 3.02
C TYR A 66 -14.19 6.45 3.82
N SER A 67 -14.28 6.32 5.14
CA SER A 67 -14.29 7.46 6.06
C SER A 67 -13.37 7.19 7.24
N VAL A 68 -12.64 8.21 7.69
CA VAL A 68 -11.79 8.13 8.88
C VAL A 68 -12.54 8.77 10.05
N VAL A 69 -12.66 8.03 11.15
CA VAL A 69 -13.37 8.52 12.36
C VAL A 69 -12.70 9.78 12.92
N ASN A 70 -11.38 9.75 13.09
CA ASN A 70 -10.59 10.93 13.39
C ASN A 70 -9.61 11.22 12.23
N PRO A 71 -9.94 12.18 11.33
CA PRO A 71 -9.10 12.50 10.18
C PRO A 71 -7.84 13.31 10.53
N GLY A 72 -7.64 13.69 11.80
CA GLY A 72 -6.39 14.29 12.25
C GLY A 72 -5.23 13.30 12.37
N ILE A 73 -5.54 12.00 12.53
CA ILE A 73 -4.56 10.95 12.80
C ILE A 73 -4.07 10.27 11.52
N ALA A 74 -4.98 9.95 10.60
CA ALA A 74 -4.67 9.33 9.32
C ALA A 74 -5.65 9.80 8.24
N ARG A 75 -5.24 9.64 6.98
CA ARG A 75 -6.13 9.81 5.81
C ARG A 75 -6.15 8.54 5.00
N VAL A 76 -7.24 8.33 4.27
CA VAL A 76 -7.39 7.27 3.26
C VAL A 76 -7.90 7.90 1.97
N ASP A 77 -7.29 7.57 0.84
CA ASP A 77 -7.75 8.05 -0.46
C ASP A 77 -8.86 7.15 -1.05
N ASN A 78 -9.41 7.54 -2.20
CA ASN A 78 -10.43 6.77 -2.91
C ASN A 78 -9.93 5.46 -3.53
N HIS A 79 -8.62 5.20 -3.49
CA HIS A 79 -8.03 3.93 -3.89
C HIS A 79 -7.77 3.01 -2.69
N GLY A 80 -8.06 3.45 -1.46
CA GLY A 80 -7.81 2.68 -0.24
C GLY A 80 -6.39 2.80 0.30
N LEU A 81 -5.59 3.76 -0.16
CA LEU A 81 -4.25 4.01 0.35
C LEU A 81 -4.33 4.85 1.63
N VAL A 82 -3.85 4.29 2.73
CA VAL A 82 -3.82 4.93 4.05
C VAL A 82 -2.46 5.56 4.31
N GLU A 83 -2.45 6.81 4.76
CA GLU A 83 -1.25 7.59 5.08
C GLU A 83 -1.36 8.27 6.46
N PRO A 84 -0.25 8.39 7.20
CA PRO A 84 -0.24 9.00 8.54
C PRO A 84 -0.34 10.54 8.45
N LEU A 85 -0.91 11.13 9.51
CA LEU A 85 -0.98 12.59 9.71
C LEU A 85 -0.47 12.99 11.10
N SER A 86 -0.91 12.29 12.16
CA SER A 86 -0.41 12.47 13.53
C SER A 86 -0.33 11.12 14.25
N GLU A 87 0.53 11.01 15.26
CA GLU A 87 0.54 9.82 16.13
C GLU A 87 -0.80 9.69 16.88
N GLY A 88 -1.25 8.45 17.07
CA GLY A 88 -2.51 8.13 17.74
C GLY A 88 -3.23 6.94 17.12
N ALA A 89 -4.42 6.66 17.64
CA ALA A 89 -5.30 5.61 17.15
C ALA A 89 -6.57 6.19 16.53
N THR A 90 -6.98 5.67 15.39
CA THR A 90 -8.24 6.00 14.71
C THR A 90 -8.83 4.74 14.07
N GLN A 91 -9.98 4.88 13.43
CA GLN A 91 -10.62 3.80 12.70
C GLN A 91 -11.03 4.28 11.32
N ILE A 92 -10.92 3.41 10.32
CA ILE A 92 -11.48 3.62 9.00
C ILE A 92 -12.75 2.79 8.89
N THR A 93 -13.86 3.44 8.55
CA THR A 93 -15.10 2.77 8.18
C THR A 93 -15.13 2.63 6.65
N ILE A 94 -15.42 1.42 6.18
CA ILE A 94 -15.48 1.05 4.77
C ILE A 94 -16.89 0.61 4.47
N SER A 95 -17.53 1.16 3.45
CA SER A 95 -18.88 0.78 3.05
C SER A 95 -18.97 0.41 1.56
N HIS A 96 -19.71 -0.66 1.27
CA HIS A 96 -20.03 -1.08 -0.10
C HIS A 96 -21.25 -2.02 -0.11
N GLY A 97 -22.16 -1.85 -1.07
CA GLY A 97 -23.32 -2.74 -1.23
C GLY A 97 -24.23 -2.83 0.01
N GLY A 98 -24.39 -1.72 0.75
CA GLY A 98 -25.17 -1.66 1.99
C GLY A 98 -24.51 -2.31 3.21
N GLN A 99 -23.28 -2.82 3.06
CA GLN A 99 -22.50 -3.40 4.16
C GLN A 99 -21.41 -2.44 4.61
N ASN A 100 -21.06 -2.54 5.89
CA ASN A 100 -19.99 -1.79 6.52
C ASN A 100 -18.96 -2.74 7.13
N ALA A 101 -17.70 -2.35 7.04
CA ALA A 101 -16.58 -2.95 7.76
C ALA A 101 -15.78 -1.83 8.43
N SER A 102 -15.00 -2.19 9.45
CA SER A 102 -14.16 -1.24 10.16
C SER A 102 -12.76 -1.79 10.37
N VAL A 103 -11.75 -0.94 10.20
CA VAL A 103 -10.34 -1.28 10.34
C VAL A 103 -9.69 -0.31 11.32
N SER A 104 -9.07 -0.86 12.36
CA SER A 104 -8.31 -0.06 13.32
C SER A 104 -7.00 0.42 12.71
N VAL A 105 -6.65 1.68 12.95
CA VAL A 105 -5.42 2.30 12.48
C VAL A 105 -4.63 2.80 13.69
N GLN A 106 -3.36 2.41 13.78
CA GLN A 106 -2.42 2.94 14.75
C GLN A 106 -1.27 3.63 14.03
N VAL A 107 -1.00 4.88 14.40
CA VAL A 107 0.11 5.68 13.86
C VAL A 107 1.13 5.93 14.97
N THR A 108 2.40 5.66 14.68
CA THR A 108 3.53 5.85 15.61
C THR A 108 4.77 6.36 14.88
N GLY A 109 5.75 6.86 15.63
CA GLY A 109 7.08 7.18 15.10
C GLY A 109 7.12 8.41 14.19
N LEU A 110 6.19 9.36 14.33
CA LEU A 110 6.26 10.64 13.60
C LEU A 110 7.06 11.69 14.36
N LYS A 111 7.05 11.66 15.71
CA LYS A 111 7.79 12.63 16.53
C LYS A 111 9.29 12.38 16.54
N GLN A 112 9.68 11.11 16.55
CA GLN A 112 11.07 10.65 16.45
C GLN A 112 11.15 9.51 15.44
N PRO A 113 11.17 9.83 14.14
CA PRO A 113 11.18 8.82 13.11
C PRO A 113 12.56 8.15 13.04
N LYS A 114 12.57 6.83 12.79
CA LYS A 114 13.82 6.08 12.56
C LYS A 114 14.51 6.64 11.30
N PRO A 115 15.86 6.78 11.29
CA PRO A 115 16.57 7.25 10.11
C PRO A 115 16.24 6.44 8.86
N VAL A 116 16.24 7.11 7.70
CA VAL A 116 15.97 6.48 6.42
C VAL A 116 17.15 5.59 6.05
N SER A 117 16.90 4.29 5.92
CA SER A 117 17.92 3.32 5.50
C SER A 117 18.23 3.46 4.02
N PHE A 118 19.50 3.67 3.67
CA PHE A 118 19.93 3.69 2.28
C PHE A 118 19.57 2.38 1.56
N GLU A 119 19.94 1.24 2.16
CA GLU A 119 19.74 -0.08 1.56
C GLU A 119 18.26 -0.48 1.48
N MET A 120 17.51 -0.28 2.56
CA MET A 120 16.13 -0.79 2.64
C MET A 120 15.09 0.18 2.07
N GLN A 121 15.44 1.45 1.90
CA GLN A 121 14.46 2.49 1.56
C GLN A 121 14.87 3.39 0.39
N VAL A 122 16.17 3.66 0.19
CA VAL A 122 16.65 4.51 -0.93
C VAL A 122 16.92 3.66 -2.17
N ILE A 123 17.64 2.55 -2.06
CA ILE A 123 17.91 1.67 -3.21
C ILE A 123 16.61 1.17 -3.86
N PRO A 124 15.62 0.60 -3.14
CA PRO A 124 14.37 0.15 -3.73
C PRO A 124 13.59 1.28 -4.39
N LEU A 125 13.70 2.50 -3.85
CA LEU A 125 13.10 3.70 -4.44
C LEU A 125 13.77 4.03 -5.78
N LEU A 126 15.10 4.01 -5.86
CA LEU A 126 15.85 4.22 -7.10
C LEU A 126 15.53 3.14 -8.14
N THR A 127 15.39 1.88 -7.70
CA THR A 127 14.97 0.76 -8.54
C THR A 127 13.56 0.95 -9.08
N LYS A 128 12.60 1.31 -8.22
CA LYS A 128 11.21 1.57 -8.64
C LYS A 128 11.13 2.75 -9.59
N ALA A 129 11.98 3.76 -9.41
CA ALA A 129 12.12 4.91 -10.29
C ALA A 129 12.95 4.62 -11.56
N THR A 130 13.41 3.38 -11.78
CA THR A 130 14.22 2.90 -12.92
C THR A 130 15.61 3.53 -13.05
N CYS A 131 16.10 4.23 -12.03
CA CYS A 131 17.38 4.95 -12.05
C CYS A 131 18.56 4.01 -12.26
N ASN A 132 18.62 2.91 -11.48
CA ASN A 132 19.67 1.90 -11.51
C ASN A 132 19.32 0.72 -12.45
N SER A 133 18.44 0.93 -13.42
CA SER A 133 18.16 -0.07 -14.45
C SER A 133 19.24 -0.08 -15.54
N GLY A 134 19.38 -1.21 -16.25
CA GLY A 134 20.33 -1.35 -17.36
C GLY A 134 20.09 -0.41 -18.56
N GLY A 135 18.97 0.33 -18.58
CA GLY A 135 18.71 1.34 -19.61
C GLY A 135 19.35 2.70 -19.33
N CYS A 136 19.79 2.97 -18.10
CA CYS A 136 20.29 4.29 -17.69
C CYS A 136 21.56 4.19 -16.83
N HIS A 137 21.48 4.50 -15.53
CA HIS A 137 22.67 4.53 -14.67
C HIS A 137 23.11 3.13 -14.22
N GLY A 138 22.25 2.11 -14.33
CA GLY A 138 22.57 0.71 -14.03
C GLY A 138 23.26 -0.06 -15.15
N LYS A 139 23.55 0.58 -16.30
CA LYS A 139 24.28 -0.06 -17.40
C LYS A 139 25.79 -0.13 -17.11
N ALA A 140 26.50 -1.02 -17.81
CA ALA A 140 27.90 -1.32 -17.52
C ALA A 140 28.80 -0.07 -17.47
N GLU A 141 28.60 0.89 -18.35
CA GLU A 141 29.37 2.14 -18.44
C GLU A 141 28.77 3.30 -17.60
N GLY A 142 27.58 3.11 -17.02
CA GLY A 142 26.78 4.20 -16.47
C GLY A 142 26.40 5.25 -17.52
N GLN A 143 25.98 6.43 -17.10
CA GLN A 143 25.62 7.52 -18.00
C GLN A 143 26.18 8.86 -17.52
N ASN A 144 26.88 9.57 -18.41
CA ASN A 144 27.49 10.88 -18.15
C ASN A 144 28.39 10.90 -16.90
N GLY A 145 29.21 9.87 -16.73
CA GLY A 145 30.10 9.73 -15.56
C GLY A 145 29.36 9.48 -14.24
N PHE A 146 28.14 8.94 -14.30
CA PHE A 146 27.39 8.49 -13.13
C PHE A 146 26.87 7.06 -13.35
N LYS A 147 27.31 6.15 -12.49
CA LYS A 147 26.96 4.73 -12.52
C LYS A 147 26.38 4.31 -11.18
N LEU A 148 25.31 3.54 -11.26
CA LEU A 148 24.76 2.75 -10.16
C LEU A 148 24.94 1.28 -10.52
N SER A 149 25.02 0.42 -9.51
CA SER A 149 24.95 -1.02 -9.64
C SER A 149 23.59 -1.43 -10.22
N VAL A 150 23.56 -2.43 -11.08
CA VAL A 150 22.31 -2.87 -11.71
C VAL A 150 21.32 -3.36 -10.65
N PHE A 151 20.14 -2.74 -10.60
CA PHE A 151 19.08 -3.01 -9.62
C PHE A 151 19.49 -2.92 -8.14
N GLY A 152 20.60 -2.25 -7.82
CA GLY A 152 21.07 -2.10 -6.44
C GLY A 152 21.89 -3.28 -5.93
N PHE A 153 22.53 -4.04 -6.84
CA PHE A 153 23.36 -5.19 -6.50
C PHE A 153 24.52 -4.90 -5.53
N ASP A 154 25.08 -3.68 -5.56
CA ASP A 154 26.17 -3.25 -4.68
C ASP A 154 25.77 -1.93 -3.98
N PRO A 155 25.17 -2.02 -2.77
CA PRO A 155 24.77 -0.85 -2.00
C PRO A 155 25.94 0.06 -1.62
N GLY A 156 27.12 -0.50 -1.33
CA GLY A 156 28.29 0.28 -0.95
C GLY A 156 28.77 1.16 -2.10
N ALA A 157 28.88 0.58 -3.30
CA ALA A 157 29.23 1.32 -4.52
C ALA A 157 28.16 2.36 -4.88
N ASP A 158 26.87 2.03 -4.76
CA ASP A 158 25.78 2.97 -5.03
C ASP A 158 25.79 4.17 -4.08
N HIS A 159 26.04 3.90 -2.80
CA HIS A 159 26.17 4.96 -1.80
C HIS A 159 27.34 5.87 -2.15
N ALA A 160 28.53 5.32 -2.44
CA ALA A 160 29.70 6.10 -2.82
C ALA A 160 29.48 6.91 -4.11
N ALA A 161 28.82 6.32 -5.12
CA ALA A 161 28.50 6.99 -6.37
C ALA A 161 27.58 8.20 -6.19
N LEU A 162 26.63 8.10 -5.26
CA LEU A 162 25.72 9.19 -4.91
C LEU A 162 26.40 10.25 -4.03
N THR A 163 27.19 9.83 -3.05
CA THR A 163 27.61 10.72 -1.95
C THR A 163 29.02 11.29 -2.10
N GLN A 164 29.94 10.57 -2.76
CA GLN A 164 31.37 10.89 -2.78
C GLN A 164 31.86 11.22 -4.20
N GLU A 165 31.46 10.43 -5.19
CA GLU A 165 31.92 10.62 -6.56
C GLU A 165 31.52 11.98 -7.15
N GLY A 166 32.29 12.44 -8.15
CA GLY A 166 32.07 13.76 -8.73
C GLY A 166 32.26 14.90 -7.73
N ARG A 167 33.05 14.67 -6.66
CA ARG A 167 33.31 15.60 -5.55
C ARG A 167 32.05 15.94 -4.74
N GLY A 168 31.19 14.95 -4.51
CA GLY A 168 29.96 15.11 -3.71
C GLY A 168 28.87 15.97 -4.36
N ARG A 169 29.00 16.34 -5.64
CA ARG A 169 28.09 17.28 -6.34
C ARG A 169 26.63 16.82 -6.47
N ARG A 170 26.29 15.59 -6.10
CA ARG A 170 24.98 14.96 -6.36
C ARG A 170 24.00 15.12 -5.18
N VAL A 171 24.52 15.21 -3.97
CA VAL A 171 23.75 15.38 -2.73
C VAL A 171 24.29 16.56 -1.93
N GLN A 172 23.39 17.39 -1.44
CA GLN A 172 23.72 18.59 -0.68
C GLN A 172 22.98 18.52 0.66
N GLY A 173 23.67 18.11 1.72
CA GLY A 173 23.06 17.94 3.05
C GLY A 173 22.46 19.25 3.60
N GLY A 174 23.10 20.39 3.34
CA GLY A 174 22.62 21.71 3.77
C GLY A 174 21.41 22.25 3.02
N SER A 175 21.13 21.72 1.82
CA SER A 175 19.89 22.01 1.08
C SER A 175 19.43 20.75 0.34
N PRO A 176 18.80 19.79 1.05
CA PRO A 176 18.47 18.47 0.52
C PRO A 176 17.65 18.53 -0.76
N GLY A 177 16.68 19.45 -0.83
CA GLY A 177 15.83 19.66 -2.01
C GLY A 177 16.64 20.12 -3.23
N ASP A 178 17.71 20.90 -3.05
CA ASP A 178 18.54 21.41 -4.15
C ASP A 178 19.59 20.41 -4.62
N SER A 179 19.69 19.25 -3.96
CA SER A 179 20.54 18.14 -4.41
C SER A 179 20.30 17.84 -5.88
N LEU A 180 21.37 17.76 -6.68
CA LEU A 180 21.27 17.47 -8.11
C LEU A 180 20.51 16.16 -8.35
N LEU A 181 20.71 15.17 -7.48
CA LEU A 181 19.95 13.91 -7.47
C LEU A 181 18.43 14.17 -7.44
N VAL A 182 17.97 14.98 -6.49
CA VAL A 182 16.54 15.32 -6.31
C VAL A 182 16.04 16.13 -7.50
N GLN A 183 16.72 17.21 -7.86
CA GLN A 183 16.32 18.12 -8.94
C GLN A 183 16.23 17.42 -10.31
N LYS A 184 17.14 16.49 -10.59
CA LYS A 184 17.08 15.64 -11.79
C LYS A 184 15.93 14.65 -11.68
N ALA A 185 15.75 13.98 -10.55
CA ALA A 185 14.68 12.99 -10.38
C ALA A 185 13.29 13.57 -10.60
N ILE A 186 13.02 14.80 -10.14
CA ILE A 186 11.75 15.50 -10.35
C ILE A 186 11.69 16.31 -11.66
N ALA A 187 12.76 16.28 -12.46
CA ALA A 187 12.92 16.99 -13.73
C ALA A 187 12.77 18.53 -13.66
N ARG A 188 13.13 19.15 -12.53
CA ARG A 188 13.33 20.61 -12.43
C ARG A 188 14.63 21.06 -13.11
N VAL A 189 15.61 20.18 -13.17
CA VAL A 189 16.81 20.32 -14.02
C VAL A 189 16.74 19.25 -15.12
N PRO A 190 17.14 19.54 -16.38
CA PRO A 190 17.05 18.57 -17.48
C PRO A 190 17.75 17.24 -17.18
N HIS A 191 17.03 16.13 -17.03
CA HIS A 191 17.61 14.80 -16.75
C HIS A 191 18.02 14.06 -18.04
N GLY A 192 17.33 14.28 -19.15
CA GLY A 192 17.46 13.46 -20.37
C GLY A 192 16.68 12.14 -20.31
N GLY A 193 16.45 11.59 -19.12
CA GLY A 193 15.59 10.41 -18.88
C GLY A 193 14.14 10.75 -18.51
N GLY A 194 13.76 12.03 -18.62
CA GLY A 194 12.48 12.56 -18.15
C GLY A 194 12.35 12.62 -16.63
N ARG A 195 11.12 12.88 -16.15
CA ARG A 195 10.77 12.86 -14.73
C ARG A 195 10.73 11.40 -14.25
N LYS A 196 11.45 11.11 -13.17
CA LYS A 196 11.50 9.77 -12.53
C LYS A 196 10.66 9.70 -11.26
N ILE A 197 10.57 10.82 -10.53
CA ILE A 197 9.81 10.94 -9.29
C ILE A 197 8.87 12.14 -9.42
N GLN A 198 7.62 11.97 -8.99
CA GLN A 198 6.67 13.08 -8.92
C GLN A 198 7.05 14.01 -7.76
N GLU A 199 7.11 15.31 -8.01
CA GLU A 199 7.35 16.27 -6.94
C GLU A 199 6.25 16.20 -5.87
N GLY A 200 6.64 16.29 -4.59
CA GLY A 200 5.74 16.18 -3.44
C GLY A 200 5.28 14.75 -3.08
N SER A 201 5.62 13.76 -3.90
CA SER A 201 5.29 12.35 -3.64
C SER A 201 6.06 11.77 -2.45
N LEU A 202 5.62 10.61 -1.94
CA LEU A 202 6.30 9.89 -0.86
C LEU A 202 7.76 9.54 -1.21
N PRO A 203 8.09 9.04 -2.41
CA PRO A 203 9.49 8.88 -2.82
C PRO A 203 10.29 10.19 -2.78
N HIS A 204 9.70 11.31 -3.21
CA HIS A 204 10.37 12.61 -3.16
C HIS A 204 10.71 13.01 -1.72
N LYS A 205 9.74 12.88 -0.81
CA LYS A 205 9.91 13.18 0.62
C LYS A 205 10.96 12.29 1.26
N ARG A 206 10.87 10.97 1.03
CA ARG A 206 11.81 9.97 1.56
C ARG A 206 13.26 10.21 1.11
N LEU A 207 13.46 10.47 -0.18
CA LEU A 207 14.80 10.74 -0.73
C LEU A 207 15.39 12.03 -0.16
N THR A 208 14.56 13.07 -0.05
CA THR A 208 14.97 14.36 0.54
C THR A 208 15.30 14.22 2.03
N ARG A 209 14.50 13.43 2.76
CA ARG A 209 14.71 13.14 4.18
C ARG A 209 16.01 12.37 4.42
N TRP A 210 16.30 11.35 3.62
CA TRP A 210 17.58 10.63 3.69
C TRP A 210 18.79 11.58 3.57
N ILE A 211 18.74 12.53 2.62
CA ILE A 211 19.80 13.53 2.46
C ILE A 211 19.86 14.49 3.66
N ALA A 212 18.70 14.90 4.18
CA ALA A 212 18.60 15.78 5.34
C ALA A 212 19.16 15.16 6.63
N GLU A 213 19.09 13.84 6.76
CA GLU A 213 19.54 13.09 7.93
C GLU A 213 21.05 12.81 7.94
N GLY A 214 21.78 13.18 6.89
CA GLY A 214 23.25 13.10 6.85
C GLY A 214 23.85 11.99 5.98
N LEU A 215 23.03 11.32 5.16
CA LEU A 215 23.37 10.21 4.24
C LEU A 215 23.62 8.86 4.94
#